data_AF-A0AAN2C907-F1
#
_entry.id   AF-A0AAN2C907-F1
#
_cell.length_a   1.000
_cell.length_b   1.000
_cell.length_c   1.000
_cell.angle_alpha   90.00
_cell.angle_beta   90.00
_cell.angle_gamma   90.00
#
_symmetry.space_group_name_H-M   'P 1'
#
loop_
_entity.id
_entity.type
_entity.pdbx_description
1 polymer ?
#
loop_
_entity_poly.entity_id
_entity_poly.type
_entity_poly.pdbx_seq_one_letter_code
_entity_poly.pdbx_strand_id
1 'polypeptide(L)'
;MAVEAIRRHVSVTEYNAMAQAGILGDDERVEGLDGDVIVAPPQGPPHVSVVARIADVLRSRLDARLAFPDVTFTVDELMGPDR
;
A
#
# COMPACT_ATOMS: atom_id res chain seq x y z
N MET A 1 -33.59 -8.69 13.57
CA MET A 1 -32.56 -9.49 14.26
C MET A 1 -31.29 -8.67 14.26
N ALA A 2 -30.67 -8.45 15.43
CA ALA A 2 -29.38 -7.77 15.51
C ALA A 2 -28.30 -8.85 15.54
N VAL A 3 -27.39 -8.83 14.57
CA VAL A 3 -26.20 -9.70 14.54
C VAL A 3 -25.07 -8.89 15.15
N GLU A 4 -24.42 -9.44 16.18
CA GLU A 4 -23.22 -8.87 16.75
C GLU A 4 -22.05 -9.14 15.79
N ALA A 5 -21.41 -8.07 15.29
CA ALA A 5 -20.26 -8.20 14.42
C ALA A 5 -19.00 -8.41 15.27
N ILE A 6 -18.38 -9.58 15.16
CA ILE A 6 -17.09 -9.86 15.78
C ILE A 6 -15.99 -9.38 14.85
N ARG A 7 -15.11 -8.50 15.34
CA ARG A 7 -13.92 -8.06 14.60
C ARG A 7 -12.85 -9.13 14.66
N ARG A 8 -12.32 -9.51 13.49
CA ARG A 8 -11.23 -10.47 13.33
C ARG A 8 -10.07 -9.78 12.61
N HIS A 9 -8.84 -10.01 13.08
CA HIS A 9 -7.66 -9.54 12.38
C HIS A 9 -7.44 -10.31 11.07
N VAL A 10 -7.07 -9.58 10.03
CA VAL A 10 -6.68 -10.07 8.70
C VAL A 10 -5.15 -10.10 8.64
N SER A 11 -4.56 -11.27 8.46
CA SER A 11 -3.13 -11.39 8.24
C SER A 11 -2.72 -10.85 6.86
N VAL A 12 -1.43 -10.57 6.66
CA VAL A 12 -0.88 -10.15 5.36
C VAL A 12 -1.18 -11.19 4.27
N THR A 13 -1.06 -12.49 4.59
CA THR A 13 -1.38 -13.58 3.67
C THR A 13 -2.85 -13.55 3.24
N GLU A 14 -3.76 -13.29 4.18
CA GLU A 14 -5.20 -13.19 3.88
C GLU A 14 -5.52 -11.95 3.07
N TYR A 15 -4.94 -10.80 3.40
CA TYR A 15 -5.08 -9.57 2.62
C TYR A 15 -4.66 -9.78 1.15
N ASN A 16 -3.51 -10.41 0.92
CA ASN A 16 -3.03 -10.73 -0.42
C ASN A 16 -3.96 -11.73 -1.14
N ALA A 17 -4.47 -12.74 -0.43
CA ALA A 17 -5.43 -13.68 -0.98
C ALA A 17 -6.75 -13.00 -1.36
N MET A 18 -7.22 -12.02 -0.58
CA MET A 18 -8.40 -11.23 -0.90
C MET A 18 -8.22 -10.44 -2.19
N ALA A 19 -7.06 -9.80 -2.39
CA ALA A 19 -6.74 -9.12 -3.65
C ALA A 19 -6.69 -10.08 -4.84
N GLN A 20 -5.99 -11.22 -4.71
CA GLN A 20 -5.92 -12.24 -5.78
C GLN A 20 -7.27 -12.84 -6.14
N ALA A 21 -8.17 -12.94 -5.16
CA ALA A 21 -9.54 -13.41 -5.35
C ALA A 21 -10.49 -12.32 -5.90
N GLY A 22 -10.03 -11.08 -6.08
CA GLY A 22 -10.84 -9.95 -6.54
C GLY A 22 -11.87 -9.46 -5.51
N ILE A 23 -11.67 -9.79 -4.22
CA ILE A 23 -12.52 -9.29 -3.13
C ILE A 23 -12.26 -7.80 -2.90
N LEU A 24 -10.99 -7.39 -3.05
CA LEU A 24 -10.58 -5.99 -3.08
C LEU A 24 -10.55 -5.56 -4.54
N GLY A 25 -11.26 -4.49 -4.90
CA GLY A 25 -11.31 -4.03 -6.29
C GLY A 25 -9.97 -3.48 -6.77
N ASP A 26 -9.68 -3.57 -8.08
CA ASP A 26 -8.41 -3.09 -8.65
C ASP A 26 -8.20 -1.58 -8.44
N ASP A 27 -9.28 -0.81 -8.42
CA ASP A 27 -9.28 0.64 -8.14
C ASP A 27 -9.56 0.96 -6.66
N GLU A 28 -9.82 -0.06 -5.84
CA GLU A 28 -10.09 0.09 -4.42
C GLU A 28 -8.77 0.37 -3.69
N ARG A 29 -8.61 1.62 -3.25
CA ARG A 29 -7.42 1.99 -2.50
C ARG A 29 -7.60 1.62 -1.03
N VAL A 30 -7.11 0.44 -0.67
CA VAL A 30 -7.08 -0.06 0.71
C VAL A 30 -5.67 -0.43 1.14
N GLU A 31 -5.44 -0.41 2.45
CA GLU A 31 -4.18 -0.77 3.09
C GLU A 31 -4.45 -1.77 4.21
N GLY A 32 -3.60 -2.79 4.32
CA GLY A 32 -3.59 -3.70 5.46
C GLY A 32 -2.72 -3.14 6.59
N LEU A 33 -3.33 -2.62 7.66
CA LEU A 33 -2.62 -2.04 8.82
C LEU A 33 -3.11 -2.67 10.13
N ASP A 34 -2.18 -3.15 10.97
CA ASP A 34 -2.48 -3.76 12.28
C ASP A 34 -3.55 -4.86 12.25
N GLY A 35 -3.62 -5.58 11.13
CA GLY A 35 -4.60 -6.63 10.89
C GLY A 35 -6.00 -6.12 10.51
N ASP A 36 -6.12 -4.85 10.13
CA ASP A 36 -7.33 -4.27 9.55
C ASP A 36 -7.11 -3.94 8.08
N VAL A 37 -8.18 -4.05 7.28
CA VAL A 37 -8.23 -3.49 5.92
C VAL A 37 -8.88 -2.12 6.01
N ILE A 38 -8.09 -1.08 5.80
CA ILE A 38 -8.54 0.31 5.89
C ILE A 38 -8.59 0.95 4.50
N VAL A 39 -9.51 1.90 4.30
CA VAL A 39 -9.55 2.69 3.06
C VAL A 39 -8.47 3.75 3.11
N ALA A 40 -7.61 3.76 2.10
CA ALA A 40 -6.59 4.78 1.95
C ALA A 40 -7.23 6.14 1.61
N PRO A 41 -6.81 7.23 2.26
CA PRO A 41 -7.38 8.54 2.00
C PRO A 41 -7.14 9.01 0.55
N PRO A 42 -8.01 9.89 0.02
CA PRO A 42 -7.84 10.44 -1.32
C PRO A 42 -6.58 11.31 -1.42
N GLN A 43 -5.70 10.99 -2.36
CA GLN A 43 -4.52 11.79 -2.69
C GLN A 43 -4.90 12.89 -3.71
N GLY A 44 -5.25 14.08 -3.21
CA GLY A 44 -5.59 15.23 -4.07
C GLY A 44 -4.39 15.89 -4.75
N PRO A 45 -4.60 16.86 -5.66
CA PRO A 45 -3.53 17.51 -6.41
C PRO A 45 -2.38 18.10 -5.56
N PRO A 46 -2.63 18.69 -4.37
CA PRO A 46 -1.54 19.14 -3.49
C PRO A 46 -0.63 18.00 -3.01
N HIS A 47 -1.22 16.86 -2.64
CA HIS A 47 -0.48 15.67 -2.21
C HIS A 47 0.43 15.18 -3.35
N VAL A 48 -0.16 14.96 -4.53
CA VAL A 48 0.56 14.48 -5.72
C VAL A 48 1.72 15.42 -6.08
N SER A 49 1.52 16.74 -6.02
CA SER A 49 2.57 17.72 -6.33
C SER A 49 3.74 17.66 -5.34
N VAL A 50 3.46 17.54 -4.04
CA VAL A 50 4.50 17.44 -3.01
C VAL A 50 5.30 16.15 -3.18
N VAL A 51 4.61 15.02 -3.37
CA VAL A 51 5.27 13.72 -3.54
C VAL A 51 6.16 13.69 -4.79
N ALA A 52 5.69 14.23 -5.92
CA ALA A 52 6.49 14.32 -7.14
C ALA A 52 7.78 15.13 -6.92
N ARG A 53 7.69 16.29 -6.24
CA ARG A 53 8.85 17.13 -5.94
C ARG A 53 9.86 16.42 -5.03
N ILE A 54 9.38 15.67 -4.03
CA ILE A 54 10.24 14.87 -3.15
C ILE A 54 10.94 13.79 -3.97
N ALA A 55 10.22 13.09 -4.84
CA ALA A 55 10.78 12.05 -5.70
C ALA A 55 11.89 12.60 -6.60
N ASP A 56 11.69 13.78 -7.20
CA ASP A 56 12.71 14.42 -8.05
C ASP A 56 13.98 14.78 -7.28
N VAL A 57 13.84 15.31 -6.06
CA VAL A 57 14.99 15.59 -5.19
C VAL A 57 15.73 14.30 -4.85
N LEU A 58 15.01 13.23 -4.49
CA LEU A 58 15.62 11.94 -4.15
C LEU A 58 16.35 11.33 -5.35
N ARG A 59 15.73 11.32 -6.53
CA ARG A 59 16.36 10.83 -7.77
C ARG A 59 17.62 11.60 -8.16
N SER A 60 17.67 12.90 -7.88
CA SER A 60 18.85 13.71 -8.18
C SER A 60 20.05 13.42 -7.25
N ARG A 61 19.81 12.81 -6.09
CA ARG A 61 20.83 12.60 -5.04
C ARG A 61 21.15 11.14 -4.77
N LEU A 62 20.24 10.23 -5.09
CA LEU A 62 20.41 8.79 -4.99
C LEU A 62 20.65 8.23 -6.39
N ASP A 63 21.48 7.20 -6.49
CA ASP A 63 21.64 6.45 -7.74
C ASP A 63 20.24 5.98 -8.19
N ALA A 64 19.87 6.25 -9.45
CA ALA A 64 18.49 6.48 -9.92
C ALA A 64 17.50 5.29 -9.83
N ARG A 65 17.84 4.22 -9.10
CA ARG A 65 17.12 2.95 -9.07
C ARG A 65 16.04 2.84 -7.99
N LEU A 66 16.00 3.73 -6.99
CA LEU A 66 15.07 3.61 -5.87
C LEU A 66 14.45 4.97 -5.51
N ALA A 67 13.38 5.37 -6.21
CA ALA A 67 12.47 6.40 -5.71
C ALA A 67 11.13 6.33 -6.46
N PHE A 68 10.30 5.39 -6.03
CA PHE A 68 8.88 5.36 -6.36
C PHE A 68 8.09 5.48 -5.04
N PRO A 69 7.85 6.71 -4.56
CA PRO A 69 7.17 6.91 -3.28
C PRO A 69 5.72 6.39 -3.25
N ASP A 70 5.12 6.15 -4.42
CA ASP A 70 3.73 5.70 -4.56
C ASP A 70 3.59 4.33 -5.26
N VAL A 71 4.65 3.54 -5.35
CA VAL A 71 4.54 2.16 -5.88
C VAL A 71 4.35 1.21 -4.71
N THR A 72 3.34 0.33 -4.81
CA THR A 72 3.20 -0.80 -3.91
C THR A 72 4.30 -1.81 -4.23
N PHE A 73 5.14 -2.09 -3.24
CA PHE A 73 6.12 -3.16 -3.28
C PHE A 73 6.09 -3.91 -1.95
N THR A 74 6.36 -5.20 -1.97
CA THR A 74 6.67 -5.96 -0.77
C THR A 74 8.11 -5.69 -0.35
N VAL A 75 8.41 -5.85 0.94
CA VAL A 75 9.79 -5.71 1.44
C VAL A 75 10.73 -6.66 0.70
N ASP A 76 10.27 -7.88 0.39
CA ASP A 76 11.01 -8.86 -0.39
C ASP A 76 11.29 -8.38 -1.83
N GLU A 77 10.32 -7.73 -2.48
CA GLU A 77 10.50 -7.13 -3.81
C GLU A 77 11.52 -5.98 -3.81
N LEU A 78 11.61 -5.22 -2.72
CA LEU A 78 12.54 -4.10 -2.60
C LEU A 78 13.95 -4.54 -2.17
N MET A 79 14.03 -5.48 -1.24
CA MET A 79 15.26 -5.83 -0.51
C MET A 79 15.91 -7.13 -1.02
N GLY A 80 15.20 -7.92 -1.83
CA GLY A 80 15.64 -9.22 -2.33
C GLY A 80 15.40 -10.35 -1.32
N PRO A 81 15.45 -11.63 -1.76
CA PRO A 81 15.01 -12.80 -0.98
C PRO A 81 15.91 -13.17 0.21
N ASP A 82 17.02 -12.46 0.45
CA ASP A 82 18.07 -12.84 1.40
C ASP A 82 18.19 -11.90 2.61
N ARG A 83 17.08 -11.33 3.11
CA ARG A 83 17.07 -10.64 4.40
C ARG A 83 15.82 -10.88 5.24
#